data_AF-A0A1B6HQF5-F1
#
_entry.id   AF-A0A1B6HQF5-F1
#
_cell.length_a   1.000
_cell.length_b   1.000
_cell.length_c   1.000
_cell.angle_alpha   90.00
_cell.angle_beta   90.00
_cell.angle_gamma   90.00
#
_symmetry.space_group_name_H-M   'P 1'
#
loop_
_entity.id
_entity.type
_entity.pdbx_description
1 polymer ?
#
loop_
_entity_poly.entity_id
_entity_poly.type
_entity_poly.pdbx_seq_one_letter_code
_entity_poly.pdbx_strand_id
1 'polypeptide(L)'
;ERLEVNCTSGPSRPTPEVTWLLNGKQAEEQWIKTFPEQRPSSVTVQLSLEVKEEHIPQLELTCLLTIPGYLGHHVRHSDYADHRTQVFLVGVVVAEPIVQENSIAGALSPRLSLLILQTALLLQLLLLPVNRRISLAI
;
A
#
# COMPACT_ATOMS: atom_id res chain seq x y z
N GLU A 1 -2.87 -0.38 12.58
CA GLU A 1 -2.17 0.57 11.67
C GLU A 1 -3.12 1.73 11.36
N ARG A 2 -2.63 2.96 11.14
CA ARG A 2 -3.47 4.10 10.76
C ARG A 2 -3.29 4.44 9.29
N LEU A 3 -4.39 4.52 8.55
CA LEU A 3 -4.45 4.96 7.17
C LEU A 3 -4.81 6.44 7.12
N GLU A 4 -3.93 7.26 6.55
CA GLU A 4 -4.15 8.70 6.40
C GLU A 4 -4.16 9.08 4.92
N VAL A 5 -5.26 9.68 4.47
CA VAL A 5 -5.46 10.07 3.08
C VAL A 5 -6.04 11.47 2.99
N ASN A 6 -5.53 12.25 2.05
CA ASN A 6 -5.95 13.62 1.81
C ASN A 6 -6.80 13.67 0.54
N CYS A 7 -7.90 14.42 0.60
CA CYS A 7 -8.63 14.84 -0.59
C CYS A 7 -8.55 16.35 -0.70
N THR A 8 -8.00 16.85 -1.81
CA THR A 8 -7.83 18.28 -2.08
C THR A 8 -8.68 18.67 -3.27
N SER A 9 -9.53 19.67 -3.08
CA SER A 9 -10.36 20.21 -4.17
C SER A 9 -9.56 21.11 -5.10
N GLY A 10 -10.01 21.23 -6.34
CA GLY A 10 -9.65 22.37 -7.17
C GLY A 10 -10.24 23.68 -6.62
N PRO A 11 -9.79 24.84 -7.11
CA PRO A 11 -10.40 26.13 -6.77
C PRO A 11 -11.81 26.23 -7.35
N SER A 12 -12.79 26.65 -6.55
CA SER A 12 -14.18 26.87 -6.97
C SER A 12 -14.88 27.94 -6.13
N ARG A 13 -15.93 28.56 -6.67
CA ARG A 13 -16.74 29.57 -5.95
C ARG A 13 -18.22 29.17 -5.96
N PRO A 14 -18.81 28.82 -4.80
CA PRO A 14 -18.18 28.77 -3.47
C PRO A 14 -17.15 27.61 -3.35
N THR A 15 -16.32 27.66 -2.30
CA THR A 15 -15.44 26.55 -1.93
C THR A 15 -16.29 25.28 -1.74
N PRO A 16 -15.91 24.15 -2.34
CA PRO A 16 -16.72 22.93 -2.24
C PRO A 16 -16.66 22.35 -0.84
N GLU A 17 -17.71 21.64 -0.46
CA GLU A 17 -17.71 20.77 0.73
C GLU A 17 -17.07 19.43 0.36
N VAL A 18 -16.34 18.82 1.31
CA VAL A 18 -15.72 17.50 1.12
C VAL A 18 -16.33 16.51 2.11
N THR A 19 -16.81 15.39 1.58
CA THR A 19 -17.36 14.28 2.35
C THR A 19 -16.55 13.03 2.06
N TRP A 20 -16.13 12.33 3.12
CA TRP A 20 -15.51 11.01 3.02
C TRP A 20 -16.56 9.92 3.23
N LEU A 21 -16.56 8.92 2.35
CA LEU A 21 -17.33 7.68 2.53
C LEU A 21 -16.40 6.47 2.62
N LEU A 22 -16.71 5.58 3.55
CA LEU A 22 -16.11 4.28 3.81
C LEU A 22 -17.11 3.21 3.42
N ASN A 23 -16.82 2.43 2.37
CA ASN A 23 -17.74 1.41 1.86
C ASN A 23 -19.17 1.95 1.64
N GLY A 24 -19.26 3.14 1.03
CA GLY A 24 -20.52 3.84 0.77
C GLY A 24 -21.19 4.53 1.96
N LYS A 25 -20.63 4.44 3.19
CA LYS A 25 -21.17 5.09 4.39
C LYS A 25 -20.33 6.30 4.78
N GLN A 26 -20.96 7.39 5.20
CA GLN A 26 -20.24 8.58 5.63
C GLN A 26 -19.31 8.27 6.82
N ALA A 27 -18.07 8.73 6.71
CA ALA A 27 -17.07 8.57 7.75
C ALA A 27 -17.42 9.37 9.00
N GLU A 28 -17.00 8.88 10.16
CA GLU A 28 -17.22 9.54 11.44
C GLU A 28 -16.38 10.82 11.55
N GLU A 29 -16.96 11.88 12.14
CA GLU A 29 -16.31 13.19 12.24
C GLU A 29 -14.96 13.14 12.96
N GLN A 30 -14.81 12.25 13.96
CA GLN A 30 -13.55 12.06 14.68
C GLN A 30 -12.39 11.55 13.81
N TRP A 31 -12.67 11.01 12.63
CA TRP A 31 -11.65 10.58 11.67
C TRP A 31 -11.31 11.66 10.65
N ILE A 32 -12.02 12.80 10.69
CA ILE A 32 -11.92 13.86 9.69
C ILE A 32 -11.15 15.05 10.23
N LYS A 33 -10.22 15.54 9.41
CA LYS A 33 -9.48 16.77 9.67
C LYS A 33 -9.53 17.69 8.46
N THR A 34 -10.19 18.83 8.60
CA THR A 34 -10.19 19.89 7.58
C THR A 34 -8.99 20.78 7.78
N PHE A 35 -8.19 20.95 6.73
CA PHE A 35 -7.08 21.89 6.74
C PHE A 35 -7.52 23.26 6.25
N PRO A 36 -6.91 24.34 6.76
CA PRO A 36 -7.16 25.68 6.26
C PRO A 36 -6.80 25.79 4.78
N GLU A 37 -7.47 26.72 4.13
CA GLU A 37 -7.32 27.00 2.70
C GLU A 37 -5.85 27.32 2.35
N GLN A 38 -5.18 26.39 1.66
CA GLN A 38 -3.81 26.61 1.19
C GLN A 38 -3.76 27.37 -0.14
N ARG A 39 -4.86 27.35 -0.89
CA ARG A 39 -5.03 28.06 -2.17
C ARG A 39 -6.41 28.69 -2.21
N PRO A 40 -6.59 29.88 -2.79
CA PRO A 40 -7.89 30.54 -2.81
C PRO A 40 -9.02 29.65 -3.34
N SER A 41 -10.13 29.64 -2.60
CA SER A 41 -11.35 28.90 -2.88
C SER A 41 -11.17 27.38 -3.04
N SER A 42 -10.27 26.77 -2.27
CA SER A 42 -9.94 25.34 -2.28
C SER A 42 -9.87 24.79 -0.86
N VAL A 43 -10.20 23.51 -0.69
CA VAL A 43 -10.21 22.84 0.61
C VAL A 43 -9.45 21.53 0.53
N THR A 44 -8.75 21.19 1.61
CA THR A 44 -8.19 19.85 1.82
C THR A 44 -8.80 19.24 3.07
N VAL A 45 -9.36 18.04 2.92
CA VAL A 45 -9.90 17.26 4.04
C VAL A 45 -9.19 15.92 4.09
N GLN A 46 -8.63 15.61 5.26
CA GLN A 46 -7.96 14.36 5.55
C GLN A 46 -8.88 13.40 6.29
N LEU A 47 -8.81 12.13 5.90
CA LEU A 47 -9.35 11.00 6.63
C LEU A 47 -8.17 10.30 7.34
N SER A 48 -8.31 10.04 8.63
CA SER A 48 -7.37 9.27 9.45
C SER A 48 -8.13 8.11 10.13
N LEU A 49 -8.07 6.93 9.52
CA LEU A 49 -8.81 5.74 9.93
C LEU A 49 -7.87 4.72 10.58
N GLU A 50 -8.33 4.07 11.65
CA GLU A 50 -7.68 2.86 12.16
C GLU A 50 -8.15 1.64 11.36
N VAL A 51 -7.22 0.97 10.68
CA VAL A 51 -7.54 -0.20 9.86
C VAL A 51 -7.67 -1.43 10.76
N LYS A 52 -8.86 -2.03 10.74
CA LYS A 52 -9.26 -3.24 11.48
C LYS A 52 -9.54 -4.42 10.55
N GLU A 53 -9.61 -5.63 11.09
CA GLU A 53 -9.92 -6.87 10.36
C GLU A 53 -11.24 -6.81 9.58
N GLU A 54 -12.22 -6.03 10.04
CA GLU A 54 -13.51 -5.83 9.36
C GLU A 54 -13.40 -5.15 7.98
N HIS A 55 -12.24 -4.57 7.67
CA HIS A 55 -11.96 -3.93 6.37
C HIS A 55 -11.30 -4.90 5.37
N ILE A 56 -11.11 -6.17 5.74
CA ILE A 56 -10.58 -7.22 4.86
C ILE A 56 -11.70 -7.77 3.97
N PRO A 57 -11.45 -8.06 2.69
CA PRO A 57 -10.17 -7.95 1.98
C PRO A 57 -9.92 -6.57 1.35
N GLN A 58 -10.92 -5.70 1.34
CA GLN A 58 -10.87 -4.45 0.62
C GLN A 58 -11.68 -3.37 1.35
N LEU A 59 -11.08 -2.18 1.40
CA LEU A 59 -11.71 -0.96 1.86
C LEU A 59 -11.92 -0.03 0.68
N GLU A 60 -13.18 0.33 0.40
CA GLU A 60 -13.51 1.35 -0.57
C GLU A 60 -13.55 2.72 0.11
N LEU A 61 -12.75 3.64 -0.41
CA LEU A 61 -12.70 5.03 0.02
C LEU A 61 -13.23 5.92 -1.08
N THR A 62 -14.20 6.75 -0.73
CA THR A 62 -14.78 7.74 -1.65
C THR A 62 -14.58 9.12 -1.08
N CYS A 63 -13.95 10.01 -1.87
CA CYS A 63 -14.03 11.44 -1.64
C CYS A 63 -15.10 12.04 -2.54
N LEU A 64 -16.09 12.70 -1.93
CA LEU A 64 -17.17 13.42 -2.59
C LEU A 64 -17.00 14.91 -2.35
N LEU A 65 -16.85 15.67 -3.43
CA LEU A 65 -16.80 17.13 -3.44
C LEU A 65 -18.16 17.66 -3.91
N THR A 66 -18.79 18.56 -3.17
CA THR A 66 -20.10 19.12 -3.52
C THR A 66 -20.11 20.65 -3.46
N ILE A 67 -20.69 21.28 -4.48
CA ILE A 67 -20.98 22.71 -4.50
C ILE A 67 -22.48 22.86 -4.46
N PRO A 68 -23.05 23.50 -3.43
CA PRO A 68 -24.49 23.59 -3.32
C PRO A 68 -25.10 24.48 -4.40
N GLY A 69 -26.30 24.12 -4.87
CA GLY A 69 -27.00 24.78 -5.98
C GLY A 69 -27.74 26.07 -5.62
N TYR A 70 -27.44 26.69 -4.47
CA TYR A 70 -28.27 27.77 -3.92
C TYR A 70 -28.24 29.04 -4.77
N LEU A 71 -29.24 29.19 -5.65
CA LEU A 71 -29.67 30.48 -6.21
C LEU A 71 -31.21 30.58 -6.10
N GLY A 72 -31.76 30.58 -4.88
CA GLY A 72 -33.15 31.01 -4.65
C GLY A 72 -33.95 30.26 -3.57
N HIS A 73 -35.13 30.80 -3.26
CA HIS A 73 -36.05 30.34 -2.20
C HIS A 73 -36.72 28.97 -2.45
N HIS A 74 -36.45 28.30 -3.58
CA HIS A 74 -37.10 27.05 -4.00
C HIS A 74 -36.15 25.87 -4.18
N VAL A 75 -34.86 26.02 -3.85
CA VAL A 75 -33.84 24.97 -4.02
C VAL A 75 -33.79 24.10 -2.76
N ARG A 76 -33.78 22.77 -2.90
CA ARG A 76 -33.64 21.87 -1.75
C ARG A 76 -32.16 21.79 -1.35
N HIS A 77 -31.88 21.56 -0.07
CA HIS A 77 -30.50 21.38 0.42
C HIS A 77 -29.77 20.18 -0.21
N SER A 78 -30.48 19.29 -0.90
CA SER A 78 -29.95 18.14 -1.64
C SER A 78 -29.49 18.48 -3.06
N ASP A 79 -29.79 19.68 -3.57
CA ASP A 79 -29.52 20.03 -4.96
C ASP A 79 -28.12 20.68 -5.06
N TYR A 80 -27.24 20.03 -5.82
CA TYR A 80 -25.87 20.50 -6.04
C TYR A 80 -25.73 21.18 -7.42
N ALA A 81 -25.03 22.31 -7.47
CA ALA A 81 -24.64 22.94 -8.74
C ALA A 81 -23.55 22.14 -9.45
N ASP A 82 -22.64 21.53 -8.69
CA ASP A 82 -21.60 20.65 -9.19
C ASP A 82 -21.22 19.63 -8.11
N HIS A 83 -20.81 18.44 -8.53
CA HIS A 83 -20.22 17.45 -7.65
C HIS A 83 -19.13 16.66 -8.36
N ARG A 84 -18.13 16.21 -7.60
CA ARG A 84 -17.07 15.35 -8.11
C ARG A 84 -16.81 14.23 -7.13
N THR A 85 -16.67 13.03 -7.66
CA THR A 85 -16.46 11.82 -6.86
C THR A 85 -15.17 11.16 -7.29
N GLN A 86 -14.30 10.86 -6.33
CA GLN A 86 -13.11 10.05 -6.52
C GLN A 86 -13.21 8.80 -5.65
N VAL A 87 -13.16 7.64 -6.27
CA VAL A 87 -13.18 6.34 -5.59
C VAL A 87 -11.81 5.69 -5.71
N PHE A 88 -11.34 5.09 -4.62
CA PHE A 88 -10.12 4.29 -4.61
C PHE A 88 -10.27 3.07 -3.69
N LEU A 89 -9.73 1.95 -4.15
CA LEU A 89 -9.85 0.65 -3.49
C LEU A 89 -8.53 0.31 -2.80
N VAL A 90 -8.57 0.12 -1.49
CA VAL A 90 -7.40 -0.25 -0.67
C VAL A 90 -7.50 -1.72 -0.33
N GLY A 91 -6.52 -2.52 -0.79
CA GLY A 91 -6.40 -3.92 -0.38
C GLY A 91 -5.92 -3.99 1.07
N VAL A 92 -6.65 -4.70 1.92
CA VAL A 92 -6.30 -4.89 3.33
C VAL A 92 -5.94 -6.35 3.54
N VAL A 93 -4.74 -6.59 4.04
CA VAL A 93 -4.21 -7.92 4.33
C VAL A 93 -3.81 -8.01 5.79
N VAL A 94 -3.97 -9.20 6.38
CA VAL A 94 -3.40 -9.48 7.70
C VAL A 94 -1.89 -9.54 7.54
N ALA A 95 -1.16 -8.71 8.29
CA ALA A 95 0.29 -8.83 8.34
C ALA A 95 0.65 -10.16 9.01
N GLU A 96 1.47 -10.98 8.35
CA GLU A 96 2.03 -12.17 8.98
C GLU A 96 2.96 -11.74 10.13
N PRO A 97 2.88 -12.40 11.31
CA PRO A 97 3.78 -12.08 12.40
C PRO A 97 5.22 -12.39 11.99
N ILE A 98 6.11 -11.41 12.13
CA ILE A 98 7.55 -11.62 11.95
C ILE A 98 8.01 -12.53 13.08
N VAL A 99 8.18 -13.82 12.80
CA VAL A 99 8.83 -14.75 13.73
C VAL A 99 10.30 -14.34 13.80
N GLN A 100 10.69 -13.61 14.85
CA GLN A 100 12.09 -13.40 15.19
C GLN A 100 12.66 -14.71 15.73
N GLU A 101 13.19 -15.56 14.86
CA GLU A 101 14.11 -16.61 15.27
C GLU A 101 15.40 -15.95 15.78
N ASN A 102 15.47 -15.68 17.08
CA ASN A 102 16.74 -15.47 17.77
C ASN A 102 17.48 -16.81 17.87
N SER A 103 17.92 -17.31 16.71
CA SER A 103 18.77 -18.47 16.59
C SER A 103 20.22 -18.02 16.74
N ILE A 104 20.75 -18.09 17.96
CA ILE A 104 22.20 -18.23 18.16
C ILE A 104 22.55 -19.66 17.70
N ALA A 105 22.57 -19.87 16.40
CA ALA A 105 23.16 -21.04 15.77
C ALA A 105 24.21 -20.50 14.81
N GLY A 106 25.48 -20.70 15.14
CA GLY A 106 26.60 -20.33 14.28
C GLY A 106 26.43 -20.97 12.91
N ALA A 107 25.94 -20.18 11.95
CA ALA A 107 25.84 -20.59 10.56
C ALA A 107 27.25 -20.66 9.98
N LEU A 108 27.83 -21.85 9.96
CA LEU A 108 28.91 -22.16 9.03
C LEU A 108 28.36 -21.93 7.62
N SER A 109 28.83 -20.86 6.99
CA SER A 109 28.39 -20.38 5.68
C SER A 109 28.40 -21.50 4.63
N PRO A 110 27.34 -21.64 3.81
CA PRO A 110 27.30 -22.62 2.70
C PRO A 110 28.35 -22.36 1.62
N ARG A 111 29.08 -21.23 1.69
CA ARG A 111 30.24 -20.99 0.82
C ARG A 111 31.49 -21.77 1.26
N LEU A 112 31.66 -22.02 2.56
CA LEU A 112 32.80 -22.81 3.06
C LEU A 112 32.66 -24.28 2.65
N SER A 113 31.46 -24.85 2.73
CA SER A 113 31.21 -26.25 2.31
C SER A 113 31.45 -26.47 0.83
N LEU A 114 31.09 -25.50 -0.03
CA LEU A 114 31.34 -25.57 -1.47
C LEU A 114 32.84 -25.54 -1.81
N LEU A 115 33.63 -24.70 -1.12
CA LEU A 115 35.09 -24.64 -1.26
C LEU A 115 35.77 -25.94 -0.82
N ILE A 116 35.27 -26.58 0.25
CA ILE A 116 35.79 -27.86 0.73
C ILE A 116 35.51 -28.99 -0.27
N LEU A 117 34.31 -29.04 -0.87
CA LEU A 117 34.00 -30.00 -1.93
C LEU A 117 34.84 -29.76 -3.21
N GLN A 118 35.04 -28.51 -3.60
CA GLN A 118 35.83 -28.18 -4.79
C GLN A 118 37.31 -28.56 -4.63
N THR A 119 37.89 -28.31 -3.46
CA THR A 119 39.29 -28.66 -3.17
C THR A 119 39.49 -30.18 -3.08
N ALA A 120 38.52 -30.92 -2.51
CA ALA A 120 38.56 -32.38 -2.47
C ALA A 120 38.51 -33.01 -3.88
N LEU A 121 37.64 -32.50 -4.77
CA LEU A 121 37.51 -33.00 -6.14
C LEU A 121 38.78 -32.76 -6.99
N LEU A 122 39.42 -31.59 -6.82
CA LEU A 122 40.68 -31.26 -7.49
C LEU A 122 41.83 -32.15 -7.02
N LEU A 123 41.91 -32.45 -5.72
CA LEU A 123 42.91 -33.35 -5.17
C LEU A 123 42.71 -34.79 -5.66
N GLN A 124 41.46 -35.25 -5.78
CA GLN A 124 41.13 -36.55 -6.36
C GLN A 124 41.55 -36.65 -7.84
N LEU A 125 41.36 -35.60 -8.63
CA LEU A 125 41.80 -35.54 -10.04
C LEU A 125 43.32 -35.55 -10.19
N LEU A 126 44.05 -34.94 -9.26
CA LEU A 126 45.53 -34.91 -9.25
C LEU A 126 46.16 -36.25 -8.81
N LEU A 127 45.43 -37.05 -8.03
CA LEU A 127 45.89 -38.37 -7.56
C LEU A 127 45.49 -39.53 -8.49
N LEU A 128 44.70 -39.28 -9.54
CA LEU A 128 44.42 -40.29 -10.55
C LEU A 128 45.71 -40.56 -11.35
N PRO A 129 46.23 -41.80 -11.35
CA PRO A 129 47.34 -42.16 -12.21
C PRO A 129 46.88 -41.97 -13.66
N VAL A 130 47.56 -41.10 -14.40
CA VAL A 130 47.30 -40.83 -15.83
C VAL A 130 47.69 -42.06 -16.64
N ASN A 131 46.85 -43.08 -16.60
CA ASN A 131 46.88 -44.16 -17.57
C ASN A 131 46.02 -43.74 -18.76
N ARG A 132 46.67 -43.06 -19.70
CA ARG A 132 46.15 -42.77 -21.03
C ARG A 132 45.77 -44.09 -21.71
N ARG A 133 44.48 -44.26 -22.01
CA ARG A 133 43.93 -44.91 -23.22
C ARG A 133 42.41 -44.78 -23.17
N ILE A 134 41.90 -43.71 -23.76
CA ILE A 134 40.50 -43.68 -24.19
C ILE A 134 40.56 -43.73 -25.72
N SER A 135 40.45 -44.94 -26.27
CA SER A 135 39.93 -45.11 -27.62
C SER A 135 38.42 -44.90 -27.53
N LEU A 136 37.89 -43.98 -28.34
CA LEU A 136 36.47 -43.95 -28.65
C LEU A 136 36.33 -44.10 -30.16
N ALA A 137 35.49 -45.09 -30.48
CA ALA A 137 35.25 -45.65 -31.78
C ALA A 137 34.47 -44.68 -32.68
N ILE A 138 34.60 -44.96 -33.99
CA ILE A 138 33.90 -44.31 -35.10
C ILE A 138 32.39 -44.39 -34.90
#